data_AF-A0A1X1UG79-F1
#
_entry.id   AF-A0A1X1UG79-F1
#
_cell.length_a   1.000
_cell.length_b   1.000
_cell.length_c   1.000
_cell.angle_alpha   90.00
_cell.angle_beta   90.00
_cell.angle_gamma   90.00
#
_symmetry.space_group_name_H-M   'P 1'
#
loop_
_entity.id
_entity.type
_entity.pdbx_description
1 polymer ?
#
loop_
_entity_poly.entity_id
_entity_poly.type
_entity_poly.pdbx_seq_one_letter_code
_entity_poly.pdbx_strand_id
1 'polypeptide(L)'
;MTVSSTRELLTALVAAFGDAERVTELLAPKAQWWITPTVGVLGSPTVGRDAIRAGMRIIFGQLYADVHTTVHHLLCDGDMGAARFTMRATALFAAGQPYENEYSVWVQVQDGLIIRVWEYLDVAHATSQFSS
;
A
#
# COMPACT_ATOMS: atom_id res chain seq x y z
N MET A 1 -18.34 20.55 1.65
CA MET A 1 -17.30 19.65 1.14
C MET A 1 -17.94 18.29 0.98
N THR A 2 -17.91 17.71 -0.22
CA THR A 2 -18.37 16.33 -0.46
C THR A 2 -17.37 15.37 0.17
N VAL A 3 -17.87 14.43 0.97
CA VAL A 3 -17.07 13.37 1.57
C VAL A 3 -16.70 12.39 0.45
N SER A 4 -15.40 12.08 0.31
CA SER A 4 -14.94 11.11 -0.69
C SER A 4 -15.54 9.73 -0.40
N SER A 5 -16.03 9.07 -1.45
CA SER A 5 -16.55 7.70 -1.36
C SER A 5 -15.42 6.68 -1.17
N THR A 6 -15.77 5.49 -0.66
CA THR A 6 -14.84 4.35 -0.52
C THR A 6 -14.18 3.99 -1.85
N ARG A 7 -14.93 4.04 -2.95
CA ARG A 7 -14.42 3.75 -4.30
C ARG A 7 -13.39 4.77 -4.75
N GLU A 8 -13.65 6.07 -4.54
CA GLU A 8 -12.72 7.13 -4.90
C GLU A 8 -11.42 7.03 -4.09
N LEU A 9 -11.53 6.81 -2.78
CA LEU A 9 -10.35 6.65 -1.90
C LEU A 9 -9.53 5.42 -2.25
N LEU A 10 -10.17 4.27 -2.49
CA LEU A 10 -9.47 3.05 -2.89
C LEU A 10 -8.79 3.19 -4.25
N THR A 11 -9.47 3.81 -5.22
CA THR A 11 -8.88 4.09 -6.55
C THR A 11 -7.67 5.01 -6.42
N ALA A 12 -7.80 6.09 -5.64
CA ALA A 12 -6.72 7.02 -5.38
C ALA A 12 -5.55 6.35 -4.64
N LEU A 13 -5.84 5.47 -3.68
CA LEU A 13 -4.83 4.74 -2.94
C LEU A 13 -3.97 3.89 -3.87
N VAL A 14 -4.57 3.03 -4.70
CA VAL A 14 -3.83 2.15 -5.61
C VAL A 14 -3.06 2.94 -6.67
N ALA A 15 -3.62 4.05 -7.14
CA ALA A 15 -2.93 4.95 -8.07
C ALA A 15 -1.75 5.72 -7.43
N ALA A 16 -1.74 5.85 -6.10
CA ALA A 16 -0.69 6.55 -5.36
C ALA A 16 0.46 5.63 -4.90
N PHE A 17 0.38 4.31 -5.11
CA PHE A 17 1.50 3.41 -4.82
C PHE A 17 2.77 3.90 -5.53
N GLY A 18 3.88 4.03 -4.79
CA GLY A 18 5.09 4.72 -5.25
C GLY A 18 5.25 6.14 -4.73
N ASP A 19 4.21 6.74 -4.17
CA ASP A 19 4.23 8.11 -3.64
C ASP A 19 3.74 8.14 -2.19
N ALA A 20 4.69 8.19 -1.26
CA ALA A 20 4.42 8.17 0.18
C ALA A 20 3.55 9.36 0.63
N GLU A 21 3.67 10.51 -0.01
CA GLU A 21 2.90 11.70 0.36
C GLU A 21 1.44 11.52 -0.08
N ARG A 22 1.22 11.18 -1.35
CA ARG A 22 -0.12 11.00 -1.91
C ARG A 22 -0.88 9.86 -1.24
N VAL A 23 -0.20 8.75 -0.90
CA VAL A 23 -0.85 7.66 -0.15
C VAL A 23 -1.33 8.16 1.20
N THR A 24 -0.47 8.88 1.94
CA THR A 24 -0.75 9.23 3.33
C THR A 24 -1.71 10.41 3.49
N GLU A 25 -1.91 11.22 2.45
CA GLU A 25 -2.98 12.22 2.39
C GLU A 25 -4.39 11.61 2.50
N LEU A 26 -4.56 10.37 2.03
CA LEU A 26 -5.84 9.64 2.03
C LEU A 26 -6.16 9.01 3.40
N LEU A 27 -5.17 8.89 4.29
CA LEU A 27 -5.28 8.14 5.54
C LEU A 27 -5.78 9.03 6.67
N ALA A 28 -6.53 8.51 7.64
CA ALA A 28 -6.82 9.21 8.89
C ALA A 28 -5.55 9.40 9.75
N PRO A 29 -5.48 10.40 10.66
CA PRO A 29 -4.29 10.65 11.47
C PRO A 29 -3.83 9.42 12.29
N LYS A 30 -4.79 8.60 12.74
CA LYS A 30 -4.57 7.36 13.51
C LYS A 30 -4.79 6.09 12.67
N ALA A 31 -4.68 6.18 11.34
CA ALA A 31 -4.87 5.02 10.47
C ALA A 31 -3.89 3.89 10.82
N GLN A 32 -4.30 2.66 10.54
CA GLN A 32 -3.52 1.46 10.81
C GLN A 32 -3.26 0.72 9.49
N TRP A 33 -2.03 0.27 9.27
CA TRP A 33 -1.63 -0.45 8.07
C TRP A 33 -0.99 -1.79 8.44
N TRP A 34 -1.57 -2.87 7.95
CA TRP A 34 -1.05 -4.23 8.09
C TRP A 34 -0.47 -4.73 6.78
N ILE A 35 0.66 -5.42 6.84
CA ILE A 35 1.21 -6.21 5.73
C ILE A 35 1.11 -7.68 6.13
N THR A 36 0.37 -8.48 5.34
CA THR A 36 -0.03 -9.85 5.68
C THR A 36 0.32 -10.81 4.53
N PRO A 37 0.77 -12.05 4.79
CA PRO A 37 1.11 -12.60 6.10
C PRO A 37 2.35 -11.93 6.72
N THR A 38 2.36 -11.88 8.05
CA THR A 38 3.52 -11.40 8.82
C THR A 38 4.73 -12.29 8.58
N VAL A 39 5.86 -11.68 8.21
CA VAL A 39 7.19 -12.28 8.33
C VAL A 39 8.14 -11.31 9.02
N GLY A 40 9.06 -11.82 9.86
CA GLY A 40 10.03 -11.00 10.58
C GLY A 40 9.37 -9.89 11.39
N VAL A 41 9.73 -8.63 11.09
CA VAL A 41 9.22 -7.43 11.79
C VAL A 41 7.78 -7.04 11.45
N LEU A 42 7.13 -7.70 10.47
CA LEU A 42 5.79 -7.33 9.96
C LEU A 42 4.62 -7.85 10.83
N GLY A 43 4.82 -8.01 12.14
CA GLY A 43 3.87 -8.68 13.06
C GLY A 43 2.82 -7.82 13.72
N SER A 44 2.98 -6.50 13.61
CA SER A 44 2.06 -5.52 14.17
C SER A 44 1.75 -4.47 13.11
N PRO A 45 0.54 -3.87 13.14
CA PRO A 45 0.26 -2.76 12.25
C PRO A 45 1.20 -1.59 12.53
N THR A 46 1.57 -0.89 11.47
CA THR A 46 2.07 0.47 11.60
C THR A 46 0.88 1.37 11.94
N VAL A 47 0.97 2.09 13.06
CA VAL A 47 -0.12 2.94 13.56
C VAL A 47 0.25 4.41 13.42
N GLY A 48 -0.64 5.19 12.81
CA GLY A 48 -0.51 6.62 12.64
C GLY A 48 0.01 7.01 11.26
N ARG A 49 -0.60 8.05 10.69
CA ARG A 49 -0.29 8.55 9.34
C ARG A 49 1.20 8.86 9.15
N ASP A 50 1.83 9.48 10.15
CA ASP A 50 3.23 9.90 10.07
C ASP A 50 4.19 8.71 10.11
N ALA A 51 3.89 7.69 10.92
CA ALA A 51 4.69 6.46 10.96
C ALA A 51 4.56 5.68 9.65
N ILE A 52 3.35 5.58 9.10
CA ILE A 52 3.11 4.97 7.78
C ILE A 52 3.88 5.73 6.70
N ARG A 53 3.84 7.07 6.71
CA ARG A 53 4.60 7.92 5.77
C ARG A 53 6.09 7.67 5.85
N ALA A 54 6.65 7.64 7.04
CA ALA A 54 8.08 7.39 7.24
C ALA A 54 8.51 6.03 6.65
N GLY A 55 7.73 4.98 6.90
CA GLY A 55 7.97 3.65 6.32
C GLY A 55 7.87 3.64 4.80
N MET A 56 6.83 4.26 4.23
CA MET A 56 6.65 4.34 2.77
C MET A 56 7.72 5.16 2.07
N ARG A 57 8.25 6.22 2.71
CA ARG A 57 9.40 6.97 2.17
C ARG A 57 10.66 6.12 2.07
N ILE A 58 10.86 5.19 3.00
CA ILE A 58 11.97 4.23 2.89
C ILE A 58 11.70 3.27 1.73
N ILE A 59 10.50 2.69 1.66
CA ILE A 59 10.12 1.73 0.61
C ILE A 59 10.25 2.36 -0.79
N PHE A 60 9.60 3.50 -1.03
CA PHE A 60 9.53 4.16 -2.35
C PHE A 60 10.62 5.21 -2.60
N GLY A 61 11.52 5.43 -1.65
CA GLY A 61 12.66 6.33 -1.81
C GLY A 61 14.01 5.61 -1.82
N GLN A 62 14.08 4.40 -1.29
CA GLN A 62 15.34 3.65 -1.15
C GLN A 62 15.27 2.23 -1.68
N LEU A 63 14.10 1.56 -1.62
CA LEU A 63 13.99 0.16 -2.04
C LEU A 63 13.47 0.03 -3.47
N TYR A 64 12.44 0.78 -3.81
CA TYR A 64 11.76 0.70 -5.10
C TYR A 64 11.60 2.08 -5.73
N ALA A 65 11.83 2.17 -7.04
CA ALA A 65 11.53 3.35 -7.88
C ALA A 65 10.61 2.95 -9.04
N ASP A 66 10.15 3.93 -9.82
CA ASP A 66 9.36 3.72 -11.05
C ASP A 66 8.14 2.82 -10.85
N VAL A 67 7.41 3.06 -9.76
CA VAL A 67 6.28 2.21 -9.37
C VAL A 67 5.11 2.42 -10.32
N HIS A 68 4.59 1.32 -10.86
CA HIS A 68 3.42 1.28 -11.72
C HIS A 68 2.43 0.24 -11.25
N THR A 69 1.15 0.59 -11.15
CA THR A 69 0.08 -0.33 -10.77
C THR A 69 -0.85 -0.63 -11.95
N THR A 70 -1.30 -1.88 -12.05
CA THR A 70 -2.33 -2.31 -12.99
C THR A 70 -3.48 -2.94 -12.21
N VAL A 71 -4.61 -2.23 -12.15
CA VAL A 71 -5.79 -2.68 -11.39
C VAL A 71 -6.53 -3.77 -12.17
N HIS A 72 -6.72 -4.93 -11.55
CA HIS A 72 -7.51 -6.03 -12.11
C HIS A 72 -8.96 -5.95 -11.66
N HIS A 73 -9.17 -5.74 -10.36
CA HIS A 73 -10.49 -5.70 -9.74
C HIS A 73 -10.55 -4.63 -8.66
N LEU A 74 -11.72 -4.01 -8.53
CA LEU A 74 -12.04 -3.07 -7.47
C LEU A 74 -13.49 -3.27 -7.02
N LEU A 75 -13.65 -3.66 -5.76
CA LEU A 75 -14.92 -3.98 -5.12
C LEU A 75 -15.13 -3.04 -3.93
N CYS A 76 -16.36 -2.56 -3.73
CA CYS A 76 -16.71 -1.73 -2.58
C CYS A 76 -18.09 -2.13 -2.08
N ASP A 77 -18.24 -2.15 -0.75
CA ASP A 77 -19.50 -2.34 -0.04
C ASP A 77 -19.51 -1.44 1.19
N GLY A 78 -20.38 -0.42 1.19
CA GLY A 78 -20.43 0.58 2.25
C GLY A 78 -19.09 1.27 2.52
N ASP A 79 -18.60 1.15 3.75
CA ASP A 79 -17.34 1.72 4.25
C ASP A 79 -16.11 0.84 3.94
N MET A 80 -16.31 -0.32 3.31
CA MET A 80 -15.26 -1.29 3.00
C MET A 80 -14.97 -1.35 1.49
N GLY A 81 -13.69 -1.52 1.15
CA GLY A 81 -13.26 -1.70 -0.23
C GLY A 81 -12.09 -2.67 -0.36
N ALA A 82 -11.99 -3.33 -1.50
CA ALA A 82 -10.87 -4.22 -1.83
C ALA A 82 -10.44 -4.03 -3.28
N ALA A 83 -9.13 -3.98 -3.53
CA ALA A 83 -8.57 -3.93 -4.87
C ALA A 83 -7.51 -5.00 -5.06
N ARG A 84 -7.57 -5.71 -6.19
CA ARG A 84 -6.52 -6.61 -6.65
C ARG A 84 -5.78 -5.96 -7.81
N PHE A 85 -4.47 -5.87 -7.74
CA PHE A 85 -3.64 -5.20 -8.75
C PHE A 85 -2.24 -5.78 -8.79
N THR A 86 -1.59 -5.71 -9.94
CA THR A 86 -0.15 -5.97 -10.04
C THR A 86 0.60 -4.67 -9.81
N MET A 87 1.67 -4.72 -9.00
CA MET A 87 2.63 -3.62 -8.88
C MET A 87 3.94 -4.03 -9.57
N ARG A 88 4.47 -3.13 -10.39
CA ARG A 88 5.79 -3.22 -10.99
C ARG A 88 6.66 -2.09 -10.45
N ALA A 89 7.95 -2.35 -10.26
CA ALA A 89 8.91 -1.33 -9.80
C ALA A 89 10.35 -1.70 -10.21
N THR A 90 11.25 -0.74 -10.04
CA THR A 90 12.71 -0.93 -10.13
C THR A 90 13.28 -1.16 -8.73
N ALA A 91 13.88 -2.33 -8.45
CA ALA A 91 14.47 -2.65 -7.16
C ALA A 91 15.88 -2.03 -7.02
N LEU A 92 15.96 -0.88 -6.35
CA LEU A 92 17.20 -0.10 -6.20
C LEU A 92 18.29 -0.85 -5.42
N PHE A 93 17.89 -1.64 -4.41
CA PHE A 93 18.80 -2.44 -3.60
C PHE A 93 19.37 -3.66 -4.33
N ALA A 94 18.79 -4.04 -5.47
CA ALA A 94 19.18 -5.19 -6.28
C ALA A 94 19.72 -4.76 -7.65
N ALA A 95 20.57 -3.72 -7.67
CA ALA A 95 21.16 -3.17 -8.91
C ALA A 95 20.13 -2.80 -9.99
N GLY A 96 18.92 -2.38 -9.60
CA GLY A 96 17.87 -1.96 -10.52
C GLY A 96 17.14 -3.11 -11.23
N GLN A 97 17.21 -4.34 -10.71
CA GLN A 97 16.42 -5.44 -11.25
C GLN A 97 14.91 -5.13 -11.21
N PRO A 98 14.12 -5.60 -12.18
CA PRO A 98 12.67 -5.40 -12.17
C PRO A 98 12.03 -6.20 -11.03
N TYR A 99 11.09 -5.55 -10.35
CA TYR A 99 10.18 -6.17 -9.39
C TYR A 99 8.77 -6.21 -9.96
N GLU A 100 8.08 -7.33 -9.77
CA GLU A 100 6.67 -7.51 -10.11
C GLU A 100 6.01 -8.40 -9.07
N ASN A 101 4.91 -7.95 -8.47
CA ASN A 101 4.15 -8.78 -7.53
C ASN A 101 2.66 -8.45 -7.59
N GLU A 102 1.83 -9.43 -7.25
CA GLU A 102 0.39 -9.29 -7.15
C GLU A 102 0.03 -8.84 -5.73
N TYR A 103 -0.78 -7.78 -5.65
CA TYR A 103 -1.25 -7.18 -4.43
C TYR A 103 -2.76 -7.29 -4.31
N SER A 104 -3.24 -7.46 -3.08
CA SER A 104 -4.61 -7.20 -2.69
C SER A 104 -4.61 -6.25 -1.51
N VAL A 105 -5.23 -5.07 -1.64
CA VAL A 105 -5.41 -4.14 -0.53
C VAL A 105 -6.88 -4.06 -0.16
N TRP A 106 -7.15 -4.16 1.14
CA TRP A 106 -8.45 -3.90 1.72
C TRP A 106 -8.40 -2.62 2.51
N VAL A 107 -9.44 -1.81 2.41
CA VAL A 107 -9.56 -0.54 3.13
C VAL A 107 -10.85 -0.49 3.91
N GLN A 108 -10.80 0.17 5.07
CA GLN A 108 -11.97 0.67 5.77
C GLN A 108 -11.91 2.19 5.80
N VAL A 109 -13.03 2.85 5.50
CA VAL A 109 -13.16 4.30 5.39
C VAL A 109 -14.08 4.84 6.47
N GLN A 110 -13.74 6.00 7.03
CA GLN A 110 -14.61 6.75 7.92
C GLN A 110 -14.40 8.24 7.67
N ASP A 111 -15.50 9.00 7.58
CA ASP A 111 -15.48 10.45 7.40
C ASP A 111 -14.61 10.93 6.21
N GLY A 112 -14.61 10.16 5.13
CA GLY A 112 -13.87 10.48 3.89
C GLY A 112 -12.37 10.22 3.97
N LEU A 113 -11.90 9.48 4.98
CA LEU A 113 -10.50 9.08 5.15
C LEU A 113 -10.39 7.57 5.37
N ILE A 114 -9.27 6.99 4.95
CA ILE A 114 -8.97 5.58 5.18
C ILE A 114 -8.46 5.40 6.62
N ILE A 115 -9.17 4.62 7.44
CA ILE A 115 -8.80 4.35 8.82
C ILE A 115 -8.01 3.04 8.99
N ARG A 116 -8.15 2.10 8.06
CA ARG A 116 -7.45 0.80 8.09
C ARG A 116 -7.08 0.37 6.68
N VAL A 117 -5.90 -0.24 6.55
CA VAL A 117 -5.44 -0.90 5.33
C VAL A 117 -4.89 -2.27 5.65
N TRP A 118 -5.42 -3.32 5.02
CA TRP A 118 -4.83 -4.65 5.05
C TRP A 118 -4.25 -4.96 3.68
N GLU A 119 -2.93 -5.01 3.61
CA GLU A 119 -2.17 -5.30 2.41
C GLU A 119 -1.77 -6.77 2.40
N TYR A 120 -2.07 -7.44 1.29
CA TYR A 120 -1.71 -8.82 1.01
C TYR A 120 -0.89 -8.86 -0.27
N LEU A 121 0.19 -9.64 -0.25
CA LEU A 121 1.10 -9.84 -1.38
C LEU A 121 1.84 -11.16 -1.21
N ASP A 122 2.57 -11.59 -2.25
CA ASP A 122 3.57 -12.65 -2.07
C ASP A 122 4.77 -12.11 -1.29
N VAL A 123 4.68 -12.22 0.03
CA VAL A 123 5.71 -11.77 0.96
C VAL A 123 7.00 -12.59 0.82
N ALA A 124 6.91 -13.87 0.45
CA ALA A 124 8.09 -14.70 0.22
C ALA A 124 8.88 -14.19 -0.99
N HIS A 125 8.18 -13.89 -2.10
CA HIS A 125 8.78 -13.26 -3.27
C HIS A 125 9.37 -11.87 -2.95
N ALA A 126 8.63 -11.03 -2.22
CA ALA A 126 9.10 -9.70 -1.86
C ALA A 126 10.39 -9.76 -1.03
N THR A 127 10.46 -10.68 -0.06
CA THR A 127 11.59 -10.80 0.87
C THR A 127 12.80 -11.58 0.32
N SER A 128 12.61 -12.52 -0.59
CA SER A 128 13.72 -13.29 -1.17
C SER A 128 14.75 -12.41 -1.89
N GLN A 129 14.32 -11.24 -2.38
CA GLN A 129 15.19 -10.27 -3.04
C GLN A 129 16.25 -9.67 -2.09
N PHE A 130 16.01 -9.62 -0.78
CA PHE A 130 16.98 -9.08 0.20
C PHE A 130 18.06 -10.08 0.62
N SER A 131 17.90 -11.36 0.26
CA SER A 131 18.78 -12.45 0.71
C SER A 131 19.80 -12.87 -0.36
N SER A 132 20.04 -12.01 -1.37
CA SER A 132 20.92 -12.27 -2.52
C SER A 132 22.23 -11.52 -2.43
#